data_AF-A0A9D2ZUE4-F1
#
_entry.id   AF-A0A9D2ZUE4-F1
#
_cell.length_a   1.000
_cell.length_b   1.000
_cell.length_c   1.000
_cell.angle_alpha   90.00
_cell.angle_beta   90.00
_cell.angle_gamma   90.00
#
_symmetry.space_group_name_H-M   'P 1'
#
loop_
_entity.id
_entity.type
_entity.pdbx_description
1 polymer ?
#
loop_
_entity_poly.entity_id
_entity_poly.type
_entity_poly.pdbx_seq_one_letter_code
_entity_poly.pdbx_strand_id
1 'polypeptide(L)'
;TYLANNSEWTHVTMTVTSPATTTSMQFALRVYGGATVAVANPMMVEGTGSGLSDAQAAKTGIYSANGSVYVLSDGVGTVEVYNLLGQLVRTEQVSDGCNELTGLDKGQVYVVRYGEKAQKVIL
;
A
#
# COMPACT_ATOMS: atom_id res chain seq x y z
N THR A 1 3.29 22.69 36.14
CA THR A 1 2.24 22.81 37.16
C THR A 1 1.58 21.46 37.33
N TYR A 2 1.60 20.89 38.52
CA TYR A 2 0.89 19.63 38.79
C TYR A 2 -0.59 19.94 38.99
N LEU A 3 -1.48 19.16 38.37
CA LEU A 3 -2.93 19.30 38.54
C LEU A 3 -3.34 18.67 39.87
N ALA A 4 -4.36 19.25 40.53
CA ALA A 4 -4.86 18.78 41.81
C ALA A 4 -5.52 17.40 41.69
N ASN A 5 -5.38 16.56 42.72
CA ASN A 5 -6.09 15.28 42.82
C ASN A 5 -7.58 15.57 43.06
N ASN A 6 -8.42 15.36 42.04
CA ASN A 6 -9.87 15.39 42.17
C ASN A 6 -10.47 14.00 41.85
N SER A 7 -11.58 13.65 42.50
CA SER A 7 -12.34 12.40 42.28
C SER A 7 -13.16 12.38 40.98
N GLU A 8 -12.94 13.36 40.10
CA GLU A 8 -13.70 13.58 38.87
C GLU A 8 -12.80 13.41 37.63
N TRP A 9 -13.40 12.94 36.53
CA TRP A 9 -12.69 12.79 35.26
C TRP A 9 -12.19 14.13 34.74
N THR A 10 -10.88 14.22 34.47
CA THR A 10 -10.27 15.41 33.88
C THR A 10 -9.97 15.15 32.40
N HIS A 11 -10.49 16.01 31.52
CA HIS A 11 -10.15 16.00 30.10
C HIS A 11 -8.90 16.87 29.87
N VAL A 12 -7.87 16.31 29.24
CA VAL A 12 -6.62 17.03 28.92
C VAL A 12 -6.32 16.91 27.44
N THR A 13 -6.17 18.06 26.78
CA THR A 13 -5.75 18.15 25.38
C THR A 13 -4.54 19.06 25.30
N MET A 14 -3.56 18.65 24.48
CA MET A 14 -2.37 19.45 24.17
C MET A 14 -2.03 19.34 22.70
N THR A 15 -1.54 20.44 22.12
CA THR A 15 -0.96 20.46 20.78
C THR A 15 0.53 20.75 20.92
N VAL A 16 1.36 19.93 20.27
CA VAL A 16 2.81 20.08 20.27
C VAL A 16 3.29 20.10 18.83
N THR A 17 4.10 21.10 18.47
CA THR A 17 4.77 21.15 17.18
C THR A 17 6.15 20.53 17.32
N SER A 18 6.39 19.41 16.64
CA SER A 18 7.73 18.82 16.60
C SER A 18 8.63 19.56 15.62
N PRO A 19 9.93 19.73 15.94
CA PRO A 19 10.93 20.12 14.95
C PRO A 19 10.93 19.17 13.74
N ALA A 20 11.26 19.67 12.55
CA ALA A 20 11.25 18.91 11.30
C ALA A 20 12.16 17.68 11.29
N THR A 21 13.15 17.61 12.18
CA THR A 21 14.10 16.49 12.31
C THR A 21 13.66 15.44 13.33
N THR A 22 12.48 15.58 13.92
CA THR A 22 11.99 14.64 14.95
C THR A 22 11.63 13.30 14.30
N THR A 23 12.30 12.24 14.74
CA THR A 23 12.04 10.88 14.24
C THR A 23 11.22 10.02 15.22
N SER A 24 11.02 10.51 16.45
CA SER A 24 10.25 9.81 17.47
C SER A 24 9.54 10.79 18.38
N MET A 25 8.32 10.42 18.79
CA MET A 25 7.62 11.07 19.90
C MET A 25 7.24 10.01 20.93
N GLN A 26 7.31 10.38 22.20
CA GLN A 26 6.97 9.49 23.30
C GLN A 26 5.89 10.13 24.16
N PHE A 27 4.78 9.41 24.34
CA PHE A 27 3.81 9.70 25.38
C PHE A 27 4.20 8.96 26.66
N ALA A 28 4.25 9.67 27.79
CA ALA A 28 4.56 9.08 29.08
C ALA A 28 3.70 9.70 30.18
N LEU A 29 3.05 8.85 30.98
CA LEU A 29 2.36 9.22 32.21
C LEU A 29 3.20 8.79 33.41
N ARG A 30 3.43 9.69 34.37
CA ARG A 30 4.14 9.38 35.62
C ARG A 30 3.21 9.58 36.81
N VAL A 31 3.09 8.56 37.64
CA VAL A 31 2.27 8.55 38.86
C VAL A 31 3.21 8.54 40.06
N TYR A 32 2.97 9.42 41.02
CA TYR A 32 3.78 9.56 42.23
C TYR A 32 2.95 9.25 43.48
N GLY A 33 3.62 8.81 44.55
CA GLY A 33 2.98 8.64 45.86
C GLY A 33 2.06 7.43 46.01
N GLY A 34 2.20 6.41 45.16
CA GLY A 34 1.42 5.16 45.27
C GLY A 34 -0.06 5.29 44.88
N ALA A 35 -0.44 6.39 44.22
CA ALA A 35 -1.80 6.60 43.75
C ALA A 35 -2.20 5.68 42.59
N THR A 36 -3.50 5.46 42.41
CA THR A 36 -4.07 4.79 41.22
C THR A 36 -4.60 5.85 40.25
N VAL A 37 -4.29 5.69 38.96
CA VAL A 37 -4.78 6.56 37.88
C VAL A 37 -5.50 5.72 36.84
N ALA A 38 -6.73 6.11 36.51
CA ALA A 38 -7.48 5.55 35.38
C ALA A 38 -7.33 6.48 34.17
N VAL A 39 -7.02 5.92 33.00
CA VAL A 39 -6.93 6.65 31.74
C VAL A 39 -7.94 6.05 30.78
N ALA A 40 -8.77 6.89 30.17
CA ALA A 40 -9.74 6.49 29.16
C ALA A 40 -9.46 7.22 27.84
N ASN A 41 -9.50 6.48 26.74
CA ASN A 41 -9.35 6.99 25.36
C ASN A 41 -8.11 7.87 25.13
N PRO A 42 -6.88 7.44 25.51
CA PRO A 42 -5.68 8.19 25.17
C PRO A 42 -5.49 8.18 23.64
N MET A 43 -5.37 9.36 23.04
CA MET A 43 -5.20 9.51 21.61
C MET A 43 -4.06 10.46 21.31
N MET A 44 -3.15 10.04 20.44
CA MET A 44 -2.12 10.88 19.84
C MET A 44 -2.36 10.90 18.34
N VAL A 45 -2.57 12.10 17.78
CA VAL A 45 -2.87 12.28 16.36
C VAL A 45 -1.86 13.27 15.79
N GLU A 46 -1.29 12.93 14.65
CA GLU A 46 -0.52 13.88 13.85
C GLU A 46 -1.49 14.83 13.13
N GLY A 47 -1.31 16.14 13.30
CA GLY A 47 -2.19 17.15 12.70
C GLY A 47 -2.14 17.22 11.17
N THR A 48 -1.16 16.58 10.55
CA THR A 48 -0.85 16.68 9.11
C THR A 48 -1.27 15.48 8.26
N GLY A 49 -1.82 14.41 8.85
CA GLY A 49 -2.40 13.30 8.09
C GLY A 49 -2.29 11.94 8.78
N SER A 50 -3.09 10.97 8.31
CA SER A 50 -3.04 9.58 8.77
C SER A 50 -2.22 8.76 7.76
N GLY A 51 -1.03 8.31 8.16
CA GLY A 51 -0.19 7.44 7.35
C GLY A 51 -0.56 5.96 7.51
N LEU A 52 -1.67 5.52 6.91
CA LEU A 52 -1.77 4.11 6.51
C LEU A 52 -1.19 4.02 5.11
N SER A 53 0.06 3.57 4.99
CA SER A 53 0.57 3.12 3.70
C SER A 53 -0.01 1.72 3.45
N ASP A 54 -0.95 1.61 2.51
CA ASP A 54 -1.20 0.32 1.87
C ASP A 54 0.14 -0.22 1.37
N ALA A 55 0.45 -1.48 1.69
CA ALA A 55 1.50 -2.20 0.98
C ALA A 55 1.06 -2.30 -0.48
N GLN A 56 1.37 -1.30 -1.30
CA GLN A 56 1.10 -1.37 -2.72
C GLN A 56 1.91 -2.54 -3.25
N ALA A 57 1.21 -3.62 -3.63
CA ALA A 57 1.80 -4.63 -4.49
C ALA A 57 2.42 -3.90 -5.69
N ALA A 58 3.71 -4.13 -5.93
CA ALA A 58 4.43 -3.45 -7.00
C ALA A 58 3.62 -3.57 -8.30
N LYS A 59 3.26 -2.43 -8.90
CA LYS A 59 2.54 -2.42 -10.17
C LYS A 59 3.39 -3.16 -11.19
N THR A 60 2.87 -4.27 -11.71
CA THR A 60 3.59 -5.20 -12.59
C THR A 60 3.82 -4.65 -14.00
N GLY A 61 3.29 -3.45 -14.32
CA GLY A 61 3.37 -2.86 -15.66
C GLY A 61 2.50 -3.59 -16.70
N ILE A 62 1.77 -4.63 -16.28
CA ILE A 62 0.93 -5.46 -17.12
C ILE A 62 -0.53 -5.13 -16.81
N TYR A 63 -1.33 -4.81 -17.82
CA TYR A 63 -2.75 -4.47 -17.64
C TYR A 63 -3.55 -4.77 -18.90
N SER A 64 -4.87 -4.90 -18.78
CA SER A 64 -5.78 -4.93 -19.93
C SER A 64 -6.48 -3.59 -20.08
N ALA A 65 -6.64 -3.13 -21.32
CA ALA A 65 -7.42 -1.96 -21.68
C ALA A 65 -7.94 -2.13 -23.11
N ASN A 66 -9.12 -1.58 -23.41
CA ASN A 66 -9.70 -1.59 -24.76
C ASN A 66 -9.79 -2.97 -25.47
N GLY A 67 -9.83 -4.07 -24.70
CA GLY A 67 -9.86 -5.43 -25.26
C GLY A 67 -8.50 -5.93 -25.76
N SER A 68 -7.41 -5.31 -25.32
CA SER A 68 -6.02 -5.75 -25.52
C SER A 68 -5.29 -5.84 -24.18
N VAL A 69 -4.18 -6.58 -24.18
CA VAL A 69 -3.24 -6.60 -23.05
C VAL A 69 -2.07 -5.70 -23.37
N TYR A 70 -1.65 -4.90 -22.41
CA TYR A 70 -0.49 -4.04 -22.49
C TYR A 70 0.58 -4.48 -21.51
N VAL A 71 1.83 -4.49 -21.96
CA VAL A 71 3.01 -4.80 -21.16
C VAL A 71 4.00 -3.64 -21.26
N LEU A 72 4.17 -2.93 -20.15
CA LEU A 72 5.24 -1.96 -19.97
C LEU A 72 6.54 -2.70 -19.68
N SER A 73 7.45 -2.63 -20.65
CA SER A 73 8.76 -3.27 -20.63
C SER A 73 9.85 -2.21 -20.47
N ASP A 74 10.91 -2.54 -19.76
CA ASP A 74 12.11 -1.71 -19.56
C ASP A 74 13.29 -2.17 -20.46
N GLY A 75 13.00 -3.02 -21.44
CA GLY A 75 13.96 -3.57 -22.38
C GLY A 75 13.35 -4.61 -23.31
N VAL A 76 14.20 -5.23 -24.14
CA VAL A 76 13.79 -6.35 -25.00
C VAL A 76 13.60 -7.60 -24.14
N GLY A 77 12.48 -8.30 -24.33
CA GLY A 77 12.24 -9.55 -23.63
C GLY A 77 11.09 -10.34 -24.21
N THR A 78 10.77 -11.43 -23.53
CA THR A 78 9.71 -12.36 -23.95
C THR A 78 8.54 -12.27 -22.98
N VAL A 79 7.36 -12.09 -23.55
CA VAL A 79 6.08 -12.20 -22.84
C VAL A 79 5.51 -13.59 -23.09
N GLU A 80 5.05 -14.22 -22.01
CA GLU A 80 4.35 -15.50 -22.03
C GLU A 80 2.91 -15.30 -21.54
N VAL A 81 1.94 -15.80 -22.29
CA VAL A 81 0.51 -15.71 -21.93
C VAL A 81 -0.01 -17.12 -21.69
N TYR A 82 -0.62 -17.32 -20.53
CA TYR A 82 -1.21 -18.58 -20.11
C TYR A 82 -2.72 -18.42 -19.92
N ASN A 83 -3.48 -19.45 -20.27
CA ASN A 83 -4.91 -19.52 -19.95
C ASN A 83 -5.13 -19.91 -18.47
N LEU A 84 -6.39 -19.93 -18.02
CA LEU A 84 -6.77 -20.32 -16.65
C LEU A 84 -6.36 -21.76 -16.27
N LEU A 85 -6.16 -22.64 -17.24
CA LEU A 85 -5.71 -24.02 -17.02
C LEU A 85 -4.18 -24.11 -16.88
N GLY A 86 -3.47 -22.98 -16.97
CA GLY A 86 -2.01 -22.93 -16.90
C GLY A 86 -1.31 -23.32 -18.21
N GLN A 87 -2.04 -23.43 -19.32
CA GLN A 87 -1.45 -23.75 -20.62
C GLN A 87 -0.91 -22.50 -21.28
N LEU A 88 0.32 -22.56 -21.81
CA LEU A 88 0.91 -21.49 -22.61
C LEU A 88 0.14 -21.38 -23.94
N VAL A 89 -0.52 -20.25 -24.16
CA VAL A 89 -1.33 -19.98 -25.36
C VAL A 89 -0.68 -18.99 -26.32
N ARG A 90 0.30 -18.19 -25.84
CA ARG A 90 1.04 -17.26 -26.68
C ARG A 90 2.42 -16.96 -26.09
N THR A 91 3.37 -16.72 -26.99
CA THR A 91 4.69 -16.18 -26.69
C THR A 91 4.97 -15.06 -27.66
N GLU A 92 5.45 -13.92 -27.17
CA GLU A 92 5.71 -12.73 -28.00
C GLU A 92 6.96 -12.00 -27.54
N GLN A 93 7.75 -11.50 -28.50
CA GLN A 93 8.88 -10.63 -28.20
C GLN A 93 8.39 -9.19 -28.08
N VAL A 94 8.84 -8.51 -27.04
CA VAL A 94 8.52 -7.10 -26.77
C VAL A 94 9.80 -6.28 -26.75
N SER A 95 9.69 -4.99 -27.06
CA SER A 95 10.77 -4.02 -26.94
C SER A 95 10.57 -3.12 -25.73
N ASP A 96 11.57 -2.30 -25.42
CA ASP A 96 11.42 -1.23 -24.43
C ASP A 96 10.18 -0.35 -24.73
N GLY A 97 9.44 0.01 -23.68
CA GLY A 97 8.21 0.80 -23.76
C GLY A 97 6.90 -0.01 -23.61
N CYS A 98 5.81 0.54 -24.13
CA CYS A 98 4.47 -0.04 -24.03
C CYS A 98 4.16 -0.93 -25.24
N ASN A 99 3.95 -2.21 -24.99
CA ASN A 99 3.71 -3.21 -26.02
C ASN A 99 2.28 -3.71 -25.93
N GLU A 100 1.58 -3.76 -27.06
CA GLU A 100 0.20 -4.23 -27.15
C GLU A 100 0.14 -5.67 -27.68
N LEU A 101 -0.48 -6.56 -26.92
CA LEU A 101 -0.80 -7.93 -27.32
C LEU A 101 -2.25 -7.96 -27.82
N THR A 102 -2.41 -8.04 -29.14
CA THR A 102 -3.73 -8.08 -29.82
C THR A 102 -4.13 -9.51 -30.20
N GLY A 103 -5.43 -9.78 -30.39
CA GLY A 103 -5.89 -11.08 -30.90
C GLY A 103 -5.98 -12.19 -29.84
N LEU A 104 -6.09 -11.81 -28.56
CA LEU A 104 -6.54 -12.72 -27.50
C LEU A 104 -8.08 -12.68 -27.41
N ASP A 105 -8.69 -13.81 -27.05
CA ASP A 105 -10.14 -13.89 -26.93
C ASP A 105 -10.63 -13.06 -25.74
N LYS A 106 -11.67 -12.25 -26.00
CA LYS A 106 -12.38 -11.45 -24.98
C LYS A 106 -13.26 -12.33 -24.10
N GLY A 107 -13.55 -11.88 -22.89
CA GLY A 107 -14.30 -12.60 -21.85
C GLY A 107 -13.49 -13.67 -21.13
N GLN A 108 -12.18 -13.79 -21.40
CA GLN A 108 -11.31 -14.79 -20.81
C GLN A 108 -10.34 -14.17 -19.80
N VAL A 109 -9.87 -15.01 -18.88
CA VAL A 109 -8.84 -14.64 -17.91
C VAL A 109 -7.53 -15.27 -18.36
N TYR A 110 -6.48 -14.45 -18.33
CA TYR A 110 -5.12 -14.89 -18.66
C TYR A 110 -4.17 -14.55 -17.52
N VAL A 111 -3.10 -15.34 -17.41
CA VAL A 111 -1.91 -14.97 -16.65
C VAL A 111 -0.85 -14.56 -17.65
N VAL A 112 -0.39 -13.33 -17.54
CA VAL A 112 0.63 -12.76 -18.44
C VAL A 112 1.90 -12.58 -17.64
N ARG A 113 3.01 -13.10 -18.16
CA ARG A 113 4.31 -13.08 -17.51
C ARG A 113 5.33 -12.35 -18.37
N TYR A 114 6.11 -11.51 -17.73
CA TYR A 114 7.25 -10.81 -18.31
C TYR A 114 8.40 -10.76 -17.27
N GLY A 115 9.47 -11.51 -17.52
CA GLY A 115 10.55 -11.72 -16.55
C GLY A 115 10.04 -12.40 -15.26
N GLU A 116 10.31 -11.78 -14.12
CA GLU A 116 9.83 -12.21 -12.79
C GLU A 116 8.42 -11.67 -12.46
N LYS A 117 7.87 -10.78 -13.30
CA LYS A 117 6.54 -10.19 -13.09
C LYS A 117 5.49 -11.08 -13.72
N ALA A 118 4.42 -11.34 -12.99
CA ALA A 118 3.23 -12.01 -13.50
C ALA A 118 1.98 -11.27 -13.04
N GLN A 119 1.00 -11.17 -13.92
CA GLN A 119 -0.25 -10.49 -13.65
C GLN A 119 -1.42 -11.26 -14.24
N LYS A 120 -2.48 -11.40 -13.44
CA LYS A 120 -3.78 -11.83 -13.95
C LYS A 120 -4.45 -10.66 -14.66
N VAL A 121 -4.90 -10.88 -15.89
CA VAL A 121 -5.68 -9.93 -16.69
C VAL A 121 -6.97 -10.56 -17.15
N ILE A 122 -8.00 -9.74 -17.33
CA ILE A 122 -9.28 -10.13 -17.90
C ILE A 122 -9.48 -9.29 -19.15
N LEU A 123 -9.76 -9.95 -20.26
CA LEU A 123 -10.03 -9.35 -21.56
C LEU A 123 -11.52 -9.31 -21.85
#